data_AF-A0A7V7Z7I7-F1
#
_entry.id   AF-A0A7V7Z7I7-F1
#
_cell.length_a   1.000
_cell.length_b   1.000
_cell.length_c   1.000
_cell.angle_alpha   90.00
_cell.angle_beta   90.00
_cell.angle_gamma   90.00
#
_symmetry.space_group_name_H-M   'P 1'
#
loop_
_entity.id
_entity.type
_entity.pdbx_description
1 polymer ?
#
loop_
_entity_poly.entity_id
_entity_poly.type
_entity_poly.pdbx_seq_one_letter_code
_entity_poly.pdbx_strand_id
1 'polypeptide(L)'
;MAHGARMTERSKQKLAAEAQRAGLQQKLTALKRDISATESAREDAADTLAESEEAISNANRALRDLAQEQSDTNAKLQALGQEHRQLTATVEKQKKQLSKLLREQYVAGNEDRMKLLLSGDNPNRINRDLQLMAYVSQAQAKLLDSLRANLAAVEKNQADEQNAKDELEEIAQEERDQKALLVQEKARRATLLANLSQRLVAQRKEAGNVERDEQRMGSLVDKLGKLIAEQAAAAAAEKKRQELLAAQRAAAKAAAEAKLAAEKRERLAAAQAAVRARAEAKARAERERIAREQQDQSGRIKPQTPAPAPAPTPVPAPPVKLDPIDADEPPQIAKVEPKPEPKPEPKPEPAPARPVLGPAAPDGAFASLKGQLRAPVSGRIAAKFGSKRGDGPTWKGVFIRTGEGSEVHAVATGRVVFANWMRGFGNLIIVDHGGQYMSIYGNNESLLKRVGDSVKAGDAIASAGNSGGNEESGLYFELRYQGRAFDPVGWVRF
;
A
#
# COMPACT_ATOMS: atom_id res chain seq x y z
N MET A 1 33.63 -15.00 -54.99
CA MET A 1 33.53 -13.60 -54.48
C MET A 1 32.29 -13.47 -53.62
N ALA A 2 32.39 -13.63 -52.30
CA ALA A 2 31.24 -13.42 -51.41
C ALA A 2 31.01 -11.92 -51.20
N HIS A 3 29.91 -11.37 -51.73
CA HIS A 3 29.47 -10.02 -51.39
C HIS A 3 28.84 -10.02 -50.00
N GLY A 4 29.67 -9.85 -48.96
CA GLY A 4 29.18 -9.49 -47.63
C GLY A 4 28.39 -8.18 -47.73
N ALA A 5 27.10 -8.23 -47.43
CA ALA A 5 26.22 -7.07 -47.60
C ALA A 5 26.66 -5.93 -46.68
N ARG A 6 27.22 -4.86 -47.25
CA ARG A 6 27.51 -3.62 -46.52
C ARG A 6 26.20 -3.07 -45.97
N MET A 7 25.99 -3.17 -44.65
CA MET A 7 24.81 -2.61 -43.99
C MET A 7 24.69 -1.12 -44.35
N THR A 8 23.50 -0.73 -44.79
CA THR A 8 23.20 0.67 -45.13
C THR A 8 23.32 1.55 -43.88
N GLU A 9 23.65 2.83 -44.05
CA GLU A 9 23.85 3.73 -42.90
C GLU A 9 22.60 3.83 -42.02
N ARG A 10 21.40 3.77 -42.64
CA ARG A 10 20.12 3.70 -41.94
C ARG A 10 19.95 2.40 -41.13
N SER A 11 20.48 1.27 -41.61
CA SER A 11 20.48 0.02 -40.84
C SER A 11 21.38 0.10 -39.61
N LYS A 12 22.52 0.78 -39.70
CA LYS A 12 23.37 1.07 -38.53
C LYS A 12 22.68 2.02 -37.55
N GLN A 13 22.07 3.09 -38.05
CA GLN A 13 21.30 4.04 -37.24
C GLN A 13 20.12 3.37 -36.53
N LYS A 14 19.43 2.44 -37.19
CA LYS A 14 18.38 1.63 -36.57
C LYS A 14 18.94 0.76 -35.44
N LEU A 15 20.01 0.01 -35.68
CA LEU A 15 20.67 -0.83 -34.65
C LEU A 15 21.16 0.00 -33.45
N ALA A 16 21.70 1.21 -33.69
CA ALA A 16 22.09 2.12 -32.63
C ALA A 16 20.89 2.64 -31.81
N ALA A 17 19.78 2.98 -32.46
CA ALA A 17 18.54 3.39 -31.79
C ALA A 17 17.88 2.22 -31.02
N GLU A 18 17.94 1.00 -31.54
CA GLU A 18 17.49 -0.22 -30.85
C GLU A 18 18.34 -0.52 -29.61
N ALA A 19 19.68 -0.38 -29.69
CA ALA A 19 20.58 -0.51 -28.55
C ALA A 19 20.34 0.58 -27.48
N GLN A 20 20.13 1.84 -27.90
CA GLN A 20 19.76 2.92 -26.98
C GLN A 20 18.40 2.66 -26.31
N ARG A 21 17.40 2.18 -27.07
CA ARG A 21 16.10 1.80 -26.53
C ARG A 21 16.21 0.66 -25.51
N ALA A 22 16.99 -0.37 -25.80
CA ALA A 22 17.24 -1.48 -24.85
C ALA A 22 17.88 -0.98 -23.55
N GLY A 23 18.85 -0.06 -23.64
CA GLY A 23 19.44 0.60 -22.47
C GLY A 23 18.45 1.46 -21.67
N LEU A 24 17.52 2.16 -22.35
CA LEU A 24 16.43 2.89 -21.69
C LEU A 24 15.43 1.95 -21.02
N GLN A 25 15.10 0.81 -21.63
CA GLN A 25 14.22 -0.21 -21.04
C GLN A 25 14.86 -0.85 -19.81
N GLN A 26 16.16 -1.17 -19.83
CA GLN A 26 16.91 -1.65 -18.67
C GLN A 26 16.95 -0.62 -17.53
N LYS A 27 17.12 0.67 -17.86
CA LYS A 27 16.99 1.75 -16.86
C LYS A 27 15.57 1.84 -16.31
N LEU A 28 14.54 1.73 -17.15
CA LEU A 28 13.14 1.81 -16.70
C LEU A 28 12.75 0.63 -15.80
N THR A 29 13.26 -0.58 -16.05
CA THR A 29 13.03 -1.73 -15.15
C THR A 29 13.83 -1.61 -13.85
N ALA A 30 15.06 -1.07 -13.89
CA ALA A 30 15.81 -0.72 -12.69
C ALA A 30 15.07 0.33 -11.85
N LEU A 31 14.68 1.47 -12.43
CA LEU A 31 13.94 2.51 -11.72
C LEU A 31 12.58 2.01 -11.18
N LYS A 32 11.86 1.14 -11.91
CA LYS A 32 10.63 0.52 -11.39
C LYS A 32 10.91 -0.40 -10.19
N ARG A 33 12.02 -1.14 -10.21
CA ARG A 33 12.49 -1.93 -9.05
C ARG A 33 12.90 -1.05 -7.89
N ASP A 34 13.61 0.05 -8.13
CA ASP A 34 14.11 0.95 -7.10
C ASP A 34 12.98 1.78 -6.47
N ILE A 35 11.97 2.18 -7.26
CA ILE A 35 10.71 2.74 -6.74
C ILE A 35 10.00 1.71 -5.87
N SER A 36 9.81 0.47 -6.33
CA SER A 36 9.18 -0.59 -5.51
C SER A 36 9.96 -0.90 -4.23
N ALA A 37 11.30 -0.88 -4.28
CA ALA A 37 12.15 -1.04 -3.09
C ALA A 37 12.08 0.17 -2.16
N THR A 38 11.88 1.38 -2.69
CA THR A 38 11.68 2.60 -1.89
C THR A 38 10.27 2.69 -1.31
N GLU A 39 9.28 2.10 -1.97
CA GLU A 39 7.92 1.93 -1.46
C GLU A 39 7.87 0.83 -0.38
N SER A 40 8.59 -0.29 -0.55
CA SER A 40 8.85 -1.25 0.54
C SER A 40 9.57 -0.58 1.71
N ALA A 41 10.63 0.19 1.46
CA ALA A 41 11.35 0.92 2.49
C ALA A 41 10.52 2.04 3.15
N ARG A 42 9.44 2.51 2.52
CA ARG A 42 8.43 3.38 3.14
C ARG A 42 7.52 2.60 4.08
N GLU A 43 7.18 1.35 3.77
CA GLU A 43 6.48 0.45 4.69
C GLU A 43 7.38 -0.01 5.84
N ASP A 44 8.67 -0.28 5.60
CA ASP A 44 9.64 -0.63 6.65
C ASP A 44 9.98 0.60 7.50
N ALA A 45 9.96 1.80 6.92
CA ALA A 45 9.97 3.05 7.67
C ALA A 45 8.63 3.36 8.36
N ALA A 46 7.55 2.62 8.09
CA ALA A 46 6.36 2.71 8.93
C ALA A 46 6.65 2.11 10.31
N ASP A 47 7.44 1.04 10.39
CA ASP A 47 7.84 0.44 11.66
C ASP A 47 8.81 1.34 12.46
N THR A 48 9.64 2.16 11.79
CA THR A 48 10.44 3.20 12.48
C THR A 48 9.66 4.48 12.79
N LEU A 49 8.55 4.72 12.09
CA LEU A 49 7.55 5.73 12.46
C LEU A 49 6.68 5.26 13.63
N ALA A 50 6.49 3.95 13.84
CA ALA A 50 5.63 3.39 14.89
C ALA A 50 5.95 3.93 16.28
N GLU A 51 7.24 3.95 16.67
CA GLU A 51 7.70 4.57 17.92
C GLU A 51 7.20 6.02 18.07
N SER A 52 7.36 6.82 17.02
CA SER A 52 6.98 8.24 17.03
C SER A 52 5.45 8.43 16.99
N GLU A 53 4.72 7.57 16.28
CA GLU A 53 3.26 7.64 16.17
C GLU A 53 2.56 7.11 17.43
N GLU A 54 3.15 6.12 18.12
CA GLU A 54 2.74 5.68 19.44
C GLU A 54 3.06 6.74 20.51
N ALA A 55 4.26 7.35 20.48
CA ALA A 55 4.64 8.44 21.37
C ALA A 55 3.73 9.68 21.20
N ILE A 56 3.45 10.09 19.96
CA ILE A 56 2.46 11.15 19.65
C ILE A 56 1.08 10.77 20.20
N SER A 57 0.64 9.53 20.01
CA SER A 57 -0.65 9.05 20.54
C SER A 57 -0.71 9.12 22.06
N ASN A 58 0.35 8.68 22.75
CA ASN A 58 0.41 8.64 24.20
C ASN A 58 0.55 10.04 24.82
N ALA A 59 1.34 10.94 24.22
CA ALA A 59 1.43 12.34 24.66
C ALA A 59 0.10 13.08 24.45
N ASN A 60 -0.56 12.91 23.30
CA ASN A 60 -1.90 13.47 23.04
C ASN A 60 -2.97 12.91 24.00
N ARG A 61 -2.85 11.64 24.43
CA ARG A 61 -3.73 11.06 25.46
C ARG A 61 -3.45 11.68 26.83
N ALA A 62 -2.20 11.71 27.26
CA ALA A 62 -1.79 12.31 28.53
C ALA A 62 -2.23 13.77 28.64
N LEU A 63 -2.09 14.56 27.57
CA LEU A 63 -2.59 15.94 27.53
C LEU A 63 -4.11 16.08 27.63
N ARG A 64 -4.89 15.07 27.23
CA ARG A 64 -6.34 15.05 27.44
C ARG A 64 -6.70 14.65 28.86
N ASP A 65 -6.00 13.65 29.40
CA ASP A 65 -6.18 13.15 30.76
C ASP A 65 -5.83 14.28 31.77
N LEU A 66 -4.66 14.93 31.62
CA LEU A 66 -4.23 16.11 32.40
C LEU A 66 -5.19 17.31 32.28
N ALA A 67 -5.74 17.58 31.10
CA ALA A 67 -6.70 18.68 30.92
C ALA A 67 -8.04 18.43 31.65
N GLN A 68 -8.44 17.16 31.80
CA GLN A 68 -9.59 16.77 32.62
C GLN A 68 -9.26 16.95 34.11
N GLU A 69 -8.10 16.47 34.56
CA GLU A 69 -7.64 16.61 35.95
C GLU A 69 -7.48 18.09 36.35
N GLN A 70 -6.95 18.94 35.47
CA GLN A 70 -6.88 20.40 35.66
C GLN A 70 -8.28 21.02 35.84
N SER A 71 -9.26 20.59 35.03
CA SER A 71 -10.64 21.05 35.14
C SER A 71 -11.27 20.66 36.47
N ASP A 72 -11.09 19.40 36.88
CA ASP A 72 -11.68 18.87 38.11
C ASP A 72 -11.00 19.42 39.37
N THR A 73 -9.68 19.62 39.36
CA THR A 73 -8.95 20.27 40.47
C THR A 73 -9.28 21.77 40.56
N ASN A 74 -9.49 22.46 39.44
CA ASN A 74 -10.02 23.83 39.46
C ASN A 74 -11.45 23.89 40.02
N ALA A 75 -12.32 22.92 39.69
CA ALA A 75 -13.66 22.84 40.29
C ALA A 75 -13.62 22.54 41.80
N LYS A 76 -12.74 21.62 42.24
CA LYS A 76 -12.41 21.34 43.65
C LYS A 76 -11.95 22.61 44.38
N LEU A 77 -11.01 23.36 43.80
CA LEU A 77 -10.51 24.62 44.37
C LEU A 77 -11.61 25.70 44.48
N GLN A 78 -12.48 25.81 43.48
CA GLN A 78 -13.65 26.72 43.53
C GLN A 78 -14.66 26.32 44.61
N ALA A 79 -14.88 25.02 44.84
CA ALA A 79 -15.74 24.51 45.90
C ALA A 79 -15.14 24.75 47.29
N LEU A 80 -13.85 24.42 47.49
CA LEU A 80 -13.11 24.68 48.73
C LEU A 80 -13.14 26.16 49.09
N GLY A 81 -12.87 27.06 48.14
CA GLY A 81 -12.93 28.51 48.38
C GLY A 81 -14.33 29.04 48.67
N GLN A 82 -15.39 28.38 48.19
CA GLN A 82 -16.77 28.70 48.61
C GLN A 82 -17.05 28.27 50.05
N GLU A 83 -16.63 27.05 50.42
CA GLU A 83 -16.72 26.54 51.80
C GLU A 83 -15.91 27.42 52.76
N HIS A 84 -14.68 27.79 52.42
CA HIS A 84 -13.81 28.68 53.21
C HIS A 84 -14.54 29.97 53.61
N ARG A 85 -15.18 30.63 52.63
CA ARG A 85 -15.92 31.88 52.85
C ARG A 85 -17.14 31.67 53.75
N GLN A 86 -17.83 30.53 53.64
CA GLN A 86 -18.98 30.20 54.48
C GLN A 86 -18.58 29.86 55.92
N LEU A 87 -17.51 29.06 56.10
CA LEU A 87 -16.95 28.71 57.41
C LEU A 87 -16.43 29.96 58.12
N THR A 88 -15.58 30.76 57.46
CA THR A 88 -15.04 32.01 58.04
C THR A 88 -16.15 33.00 58.39
N ALA A 89 -17.18 33.16 57.56
CA ALA A 89 -18.34 33.99 57.89
C ALA A 89 -19.19 33.45 59.06
N THR A 90 -19.16 32.14 59.31
CA THR A 90 -19.84 31.48 60.44
C THR A 90 -19.04 31.60 61.72
N VAL A 91 -17.73 31.35 61.67
CA VAL A 91 -16.76 31.59 62.74
C VAL A 91 -16.84 33.04 63.23
N GLU A 92 -16.89 34.02 62.33
CA GLU A 92 -17.02 35.45 62.71
C GLU A 92 -18.38 35.79 63.35
N LYS A 93 -19.46 35.11 63.00
CA LYS A 93 -20.76 35.24 63.69
C LYS A 93 -20.68 34.64 65.11
N GLN A 94 -20.12 33.43 65.25
CA GLN A 94 -19.95 32.76 66.54
C GLN A 94 -19.03 33.54 67.48
N LYS A 95 -17.88 34.07 67.00
CA LYS A 95 -16.99 34.96 67.76
C LYS A 95 -17.72 36.21 68.26
N LYS A 96 -18.57 36.84 67.43
CA LYS A 96 -19.36 38.03 67.80
C LYS A 96 -20.47 37.73 68.82
N GLN A 97 -21.10 36.55 68.71
CA GLN A 97 -22.05 36.08 69.72
C GLN A 97 -21.36 35.81 71.06
N LEU A 98 -20.23 35.08 71.03
CA LEU A 98 -19.46 34.75 72.22
C LEU A 98 -18.88 36.01 72.92
N SER A 99 -18.34 36.97 72.16
CA SER A 99 -17.80 38.21 72.74
C SER A 99 -18.89 39.12 73.32
N LYS A 100 -20.12 39.08 72.79
CA LYS A 100 -21.29 39.69 73.41
C LYS A 100 -21.64 39.01 74.73
N LEU A 101 -21.80 37.67 74.74
CA LEU A 101 -22.16 36.91 75.95
C LEU A 101 -21.13 37.07 77.08
N LEU A 102 -19.83 37.02 76.76
CA LEU A 102 -18.75 37.24 77.74
C LEU A 102 -18.78 38.66 78.32
N ARG A 103 -19.11 39.68 77.50
CA ARG A 103 -19.26 41.06 77.96
C ARG A 103 -20.48 41.21 78.87
N GLU A 104 -21.61 40.60 78.53
CA GLU A 104 -22.82 40.62 79.34
C GLU A 104 -22.60 39.92 80.70
N GLN A 105 -21.92 38.77 80.72
CA GLN A 105 -21.53 38.07 81.94
C GLN A 105 -20.57 38.88 82.83
N TYR A 106 -19.60 39.58 82.22
CA TYR A 106 -18.67 40.46 82.93
C TYR A 106 -19.38 41.68 83.54
N VAL A 107 -20.24 42.36 82.78
CA VAL A 107 -21.00 43.53 83.25
C VAL A 107 -22.04 43.15 84.32
N ALA A 108 -22.62 41.96 84.23
CA ALA A 108 -23.52 41.41 85.26
C ALA A 108 -22.79 40.96 86.54
N GLY A 109 -21.46 41.09 86.62
CA GLY A 109 -20.69 40.78 87.83
C GLY A 109 -20.62 39.29 88.20
N ASN A 110 -20.86 38.40 87.24
CA ASN A 110 -20.87 36.94 87.38
C ASN A 110 -21.60 36.44 88.64
N GLU A 111 -22.94 36.45 88.61
CA GLU A 111 -23.76 35.85 89.68
C GLU A 111 -23.57 34.33 89.75
N ASP A 112 -22.62 33.89 90.58
CA ASP A 112 -22.34 32.47 90.77
C ASP A 112 -23.54 31.72 91.33
N ARG A 113 -23.70 30.47 90.91
CA ARG A 113 -24.72 29.53 91.44
C ARG A 113 -24.66 29.41 92.97
N MET A 114 -23.46 29.56 93.54
CA MET A 114 -23.25 29.62 94.99
C MET A 114 -23.87 30.86 95.63
N LYS A 115 -23.79 32.05 95.00
CA LYS A 115 -24.45 33.28 95.47
C LYS A 115 -25.97 33.10 95.49
N LEU A 116 -26.54 32.45 94.47
CA LEU A 116 -27.97 32.15 94.42
C LEU A 116 -28.39 31.15 95.51
N LEU A 117 -27.62 30.07 95.72
CA LEU A 117 -27.85 29.09 96.79
C LEU A 117 -27.73 29.68 98.21
N LEU A 118 -26.85 30.68 98.40
CA LEU A 118 -26.63 31.34 99.68
C LEU A 118 -27.53 32.59 99.90
N SER A 119 -28.43 32.88 98.96
CA SER A 119 -29.29 34.09 99.02
C SER A 119 -30.39 34.05 100.10
N GLY A 120 -30.81 32.86 100.53
CA GLY A 120 -31.96 32.67 101.42
C GLY A 120 -33.33 32.85 100.75
N ASP A 121 -33.39 33.03 99.42
CA ASP A 121 -34.65 33.17 98.66
C ASP A 121 -35.41 31.82 98.55
N ASN A 122 -36.59 31.85 97.94
CA ASN A 122 -37.52 30.74 97.83
C ASN A 122 -36.89 29.52 97.12
N PRO A 123 -36.81 28.32 97.77
CA PRO A 123 -36.17 27.13 97.20
C PRO A 123 -36.67 26.70 95.82
N ASN A 124 -37.97 26.91 95.52
CA ASN A 124 -38.53 26.54 94.22
C ASN A 124 -38.10 27.50 93.10
N ARG A 125 -37.88 28.79 93.43
CA ARG A 125 -37.27 29.76 92.49
C ARG A 125 -35.80 29.42 92.26
N ILE A 126 -35.03 29.25 93.34
CA ILE A 126 -33.61 28.87 93.28
C ILE A 126 -33.42 27.61 92.42
N ASN A 127 -34.20 26.55 92.62
CA ASN A 127 -34.13 25.34 91.80
C ASN A 127 -34.41 25.61 90.30
N ARG A 128 -35.51 26.32 89.98
CA ARG A 128 -35.84 26.68 88.59
C ARG A 128 -34.74 27.50 87.93
N ASP A 129 -34.19 28.46 88.66
CA ASP A 129 -33.25 29.43 88.11
C ASP A 129 -31.83 28.82 87.98
N LEU A 130 -31.47 27.87 88.84
CA LEU A 130 -30.32 26.96 88.65
C LEU A 130 -30.48 26.05 87.42
N GLN A 131 -31.67 25.51 87.16
CA GLN A 131 -31.94 24.72 85.94
C GLN A 131 -31.80 25.58 84.68
N LEU A 132 -32.32 26.81 84.69
CA LEU A 132 -32.12 27.77 83.59
C LEU A 132 -30.63 28.09 83.37
N MET A 133 -29.87 28.34 84.44
CA MET A 133 -28.41 28.49 84.36
C MET A 133 -27.70 27.23 83.82
N ALA A 134 -28.21 26.02 84.12
CA ALA A 134 -27.68 24.78 83.57
C ALA A 134 -27.86 24.72 82.04
N TYR A 135 -29.08 24.98 81.54
CA TYR A 135 -29.36 25.06 80.10
C TYR A 135 -28.50 26.11 79.39
N VAL A 136 -28.33 27.30 79.97
CA VAL A 136 -27.45 28.35 79.40
C VAL A 136 -25.99 27.86 79.33
N SER A 137 -25.46 27.25 80.39
CA SER A 137 -24.08 26.73 80.38
C SER A 137 -23.87 25.60 79.36
N GLN A 138 -24.87 24.73 79.14
CA GLN A 138 -24.81 23.69 78.11
C GLN A 138 -24.88 24.28 76.69
N ALA A 139 -25.64 25.36 76.48
CA ALA A 139 -25.68 26.06 75.21
C ALA A 139 -24.36 26.79 74.91
N GLN A 140 -23.74 27.41 75.92
CA GLN A 140 -22.41 28.03 75.81
C GLN A 140 -21.32 27.01 75.49
N ALA A 141 -21.33 25.83 76.13
CA ALA A 141 -20.41 24.74 75.81
C ALA A 141 -20.55 24.29 74.34
N LYS A 142 -21.79 24.01 73.88
CA LYS A 142 -22.06 23.65 72.48
C LYS A 142 -21.64 24.73 71.48
N LEU A 143 -21.75 26.01 71.84
CA LEU A 143 -21.25 27.12 71.02
C LEU A 143 -19.71 27.13 70.93
N LEU A 144 -19.01 26.89 72.05
CA LEU A 144 -17.55 26.79 72.07
C LEU A 144 -17.03 25.58 71.28
N ASP A 145 -17.67 24.42 71.41
CA ASP A 145 -17.25 23.20 70.73
C ASP A 145 -17.54 23.27 69.22
N SER A 146 -18.68 23.85 68.81
CA SER A 146 -18.94 24.13 67.39
C SER A 146 -18.04 25.21 66.81
N LEU A 147 -17.63 26.22 67.59
CA LEU A 147 -16.62 27.21 67.16
C LEU A 147 -15.24 26.56 66.99
N ARG A 148 -14.82 25.67 67.90
CA ARG A 148 -13.57 24.89 67.78
C ARG A 148 -13.59 23.99 66.53
N ALA A 149 -14.68 23.26 66.31
CA ALA A 149 -14.84 22.42 65.12
C ALA A 149 -14.78 23.25 63.82
N ASN A 150 -15.45 24.41 63.79
CA ASN A 150 -15.43 25.31 62.63
C ASN A 150 -14.05 25.93 62.39
N LEU A 151 -13.28 26.25 63.44
CA LEU A 151 -11.90 26.73 63.30
C LEU A 151 -10.98 25.65 62.71
N ALA A 152 -11.03 24.43 63.24
CA ALA A 152 -10.28 23.30 62.69
C ALA A 152 -10.70 22.96 61.24
N ALA A 153 -11.97 23.16 60.90
CA ALA A 153 -12.47 23.03 59.52
C ALA A 153 -11.90 24.13 58.59
N VAL A 154 -11.77 25.38 59.06
CA VAL A 154 -11.10 26.46 58.30
C VAL A 154 -9.62 26.14 58.07
N GLU A 155 -8.91 25.69 59.10
CA GLU A 155 -7.50 25.29 59.00
C GLU A 155 -7.30 24.13 58.02
N LYS A 156 -8.14 23.09 58.10
CA LYS A 156 -8.11 21.96 57.14
C LYS A 156 -8.43 22.41 55.72
N ASN A 157 -9.52 23.16 55.53
CA ASN A 157 -9.94 23.63 54.21
C ASN A 157 -8.88 24.56 53.59
N GLN A 158 -8.17 25.38 54.38
CA GLN A 158 -7.01 26.16 53.91
C GLN A 158 -5.84 25.27 53.46
N ALA A 159 -5.57 24.15 54.14
CA ALA A 159 -4.56 23.18 53.71
C ALA A 159 -4.99 22.43 52.45
N ASP A 160 -6.25 21.98 52.36
CA ASP A 160 -6.82 21.38 51.15
C ASP A 160 -6.78 22.35 49.95
N GLU A 161 -7.02 23.66 50.20
CA GLU A 161 -6.87 24.73 49.23
C GLU A 161 -5.42 24.94 48.75
N GLN A 162 -4.42 24.69 49.59
CA GLN A 162 -3.01 24.80 49.20
C GLN A 162 -2.59 23.57 48.40
N ASN A 163 -2.91 22.37 48.89
CA ASN A 163 -2.67 21.12 48.17
C ASN A 163 -3.28 21.18 46.75
N ALA A 164 -4.50 21.71 46.60
CA ALA A 164 -5.15 21.87 45.29
C ALA A 164 -4.51 22.94 44.37
N LYS A 165 -3.65 23.82 44.89
CA LYS A 165 -2.84 24.75 44.08
C LYS A 165 -1.53 24.09 43.68
N ASP A 166 -0.90 23.37 44.61
CA ASP A 166 0.34 22.62 44.36
C ASP A 166 0.10 21.51 43.31
N GLU A 167 -1.03 20.80 43.40
CA GLU A 167 -1.55 19.86 42.38
C GLU A 167 -1.69 20.52 40.99
N LEU A 168 -2.15 21.78 40.91
CA LEU A 168 -2.27 22.51 39.65
C LEU A 168 -0.93 22.97 39.09
N GLU A 169 0.07 23.26 39.93
CA GLU A 169 1.43 23.58 39.47
C GLU A 169 2.15 22.33 38.93
N GLU A 170 1.93 21.16 39.54
CA GLU A 170 2.42 19.86 39.06
C GLU A 170 1.80 19.50 37.69
N ILE A 171 0.46 19.51 37.57
CA ILE A 171 -0.26 19.28 36.30
C ILE A 171 0.20 20.28 35.22
N ALA A 172 0.38 21.56 35.58
CA ALA A 172 0.83 22.59 34.65
C ALA A 172 2.30 22.43 34.23
N GLN A 173 3.13 21.69 34.98
CA GLN A 173 4.47 21.30 34.56
C GLN A 173 4.45 20.06 33.66
N GLU A 174 3.72 19.00 34.04
CA GLU A 174 3.58 17.81 33.17
C GLU A 174 3.01 18.17 31.80
N GLU A 175 2.02 19.07 31.74
CA GLU A 175 1.49 19.60 30.48
C GLU A 175 2.57 20.22 29.58
N ARG A 176 3.59 20.90 30.14
CA ARG A 176 4.67 21.53 29.36
C ARG A 176 5.57 20.44 28.78
N ASP A 177 5.92 19.45 29.58
CA ASP A 177 6.85 18.39 29.19
C ASP A 177 6.21 17.45 28.15
N GLN A 178 4.92 17.11 28.31
CA GLN A 178 4.16 16.38 27.29
C GLN A 178 4.00 17.19 25.99
N LYS A 179 3.78 18.52 26.06
CA LYS A 179 3.76 19.38 24.86
C LYS A 179 5.13 19.47 24.17
N ALA A 180 6.22 19.52 24.94
CA ALA A 180 7.58 19.52 24.39
C ALA A 180 7.89 18.20 23.67
N LEU A 181 7.58 17.06 24.29
CA LEU A 181 7.71 15.73 23.69
C LEU A 181 6.87 15.59 22.40
N LEU A 182 5.61 16.04 22.42
CA LEU A 182 4.73 16.02 21.26
C LEU A 182 5.29 16.83 20.08
N VAL A 183 5.85 18.02 20.34
CA VAL A 183 6.50 18.86 19.33
C VAL A 183 7.76 18.19 18.76
N GLN A 184 8.58 17.59 19.63
CA GLN A 184 9.79 16.86 19.23
C GLN A 184 9.46 15.66 18.32
N GLU A 185 8.51 14.81 18.70
CA GLU A 185 8.16 13.63 17.91
C GLU A 185 7.38 13.98 16.63
N LYS A 186 6.51 15.01 16.64
CA LYS A 186 5.93 15.54 15.38
C LYS A 186 7.00 16.09 14.43
N ALA A 187 8.06 16.73 14.94
CA ALA A 187 9.18 17.20 14.11
C ALA A 187 10.05 16.04 13.55
N ARG A 188 10.34 15.02 14.37
CA ARG A 188 11.03 13.77 13.95
C ARG A 188 10.25 13.08 12.84
N ARG A 189 8.95 12.85 13.04
CA ARG A 189 8.01 12.29 12.06
C ARG A 189 7.95 13.09 10.76
N ALA A 190 7.78 14.41 10.84
CA ALA A 190 7.73 15.28 9.66
C ALA A 190 9.03 15.21 8.84
N THR A 191 10.19 15.18 9.50
CA THR A 191 11.50 15.07 8.84
C THR A 191 11.67 13.75 8.09
N LEU A 192 11.23 12.63 8.68
CA LEU A 192 11.25 11.31 8.04
C LEU A 192 10.34 11.27 6.80
N LEU A 193 9.10 11.74 6.93
CA LEU A 193 8.13 11.79 5.82
C LEU A 193 8.57 12.73 4.68
N ALA A 194 9.20 13.86 5.00
CA ALA A 194 9.78 14.77 4.00
C ALA A 194 10.92 14.09 3.21
N ASN A 195 11.84 13.42 3.89
CA ASN A 195 12.95 12.71 3.25
C ASN A 195 12.48 11.55 2.34
N LEU A 196 11.47 10.79 2.76
CA LEU A 196 10.89 9.69 1.97
C LEU A 196 10.14 10.21 0.74
N SER A 197 9.28 11.22 0.91
CA SER A 197 8.50 11.79 -0.19
C SER A 197 9.37 12.48 -1.25
N GLN A 198 10.43 13.20 -0.85
CA GLN A 198 11.38 13.78 -1.79
C GLN A 198 12.08 12.73 -2.66
N ARG A 199 12.50 11.60 -2.09
CA ARG A 199 13.11 10.48 -2.84
C ARG A 199 12.13 9.89 -3.86
N LEU A 200 10.90 9.57 -3.43
CA LEU A 200 9.87 9.02 -4.31
C LEU A 200 9.48 9.98 -5.44
N VAL A 201 9.36 11.29 -5.17
CA VAL A 201 9.07 12.30 -6.19
C VAL A 201 10.23 12.42 -7.19
N ALA A 202 11.49 12.37 -6.75
CA ALA A 202 12.65 12.39 -7.64
C ALA A 202 12.69 11.14 -8.54
N GLN A 203 12.56 9.95 -7.97
CA GLN A 203 12.56 8.68 -8.70
C GLN A 203 11.41 8.59 -9.71
N ARG A 204 10.17 8.94 -9.32
CA ARG A 204 9.01 8.95 -10.21
C ARG A 204 9.16 9.97 -11.34
N LYS A 205 9.77 11.14 -11.09
CA LYS A 205 10.09 12.14 -12.12
C LYS A 205 11.15 11.63 -13.10
N GLU A 206 12.17 10.92 -12.64
CA GLU A 206 13.19 10.34 -13.51
C GLU A 206 12.62 9.18 -14.36
N ALA A 207 11.84 8.29 -13.75
CA ALA A 207 11.15 7.21 -14.47
C ALA A 207 10.24 7.76 -15.58
N GLY A 208 9.46 8.81 -15.29
CA GLY A 208 8.64 9.50 -16.27
C GLY A 208 9.41 10.31 -17.33
N ASN A 209 10.72 10.54 -17.16
CA ASN A 209 11.58 11.03 -18.24
C ASN A 209 12.05 9.87 -19.11
N VAL A 210 12.61 8.81 -18.50
CA VAL A 210 13.11 7.62 -19.19
C VAL A 210 12.02 6.94 -20.02
N GLU A 211 10.78 6.85 -19.51
CA GLU A 211 9.64 6.29 -20.23
C GLU A 211 9.27 7.12 -21.47
N ARG A 212 9.27 8.46 -21.38
CA ARG A 212 9.01 9.34 -22.53
C ARG A 212 10.12 9.25 -23.57
N ASP A 213 11.37 9.07 -23.16
CA ASP A 213 12.49 8.85 -24.08
C ASP A 213 12.49 7.43 -24.67
N GLU A 214 12.00 6.40 -23.97
CA GLU A 214 11.79 5.06 -24.52
C GLU A 214 10.68 5.05 -25.58
N GLN A 215 9.59 5.79 -25.35
CA GLN A 215 8.52 6.02 -26.34
C GLN A 215 9.01 6.76 -27.59
N ARG A 216 9.83 7.82 -27.41
CA ARG A 216 10.51 8.54 -28.53
C ARG A 216 11.42 7.58 -29.32
N MET A 217 12.29 6.87 -28.59
CA MET A 217 12.96 5.59 -28.89
C MET A 217 12.23 4.71 -29.89
N GLY A 218 11.15 4.09 -29.43
CA GLY A 218 10.29 3.21 -30.22
C GLY A 218 9.83 3.89 -31.50
N SER A 219 9.25 5.10 -31.40
CA SER A 219 8.74 5.81 -32.58
C SER A 219 9.80 6.13 -33.64
N LEU A 220 11.08 6.27 -33.26
CA LEU A 220 12.20 6.46 -34.18
C LEU A 220 12.61 5.13 -34.83
N VAL A 221 12.71 4.06 -34.04
CA VAL A 221 12.98 2.70 -34.55
C VAL A 221 11.90 2.25 -35.53
N ASP A 222 10.63 2.54 -35.25
CA ASP A 222 9.50 2.20 -36.13
C ASP A 222 9.55 2.98 -37.45
N LYS A 223 9.84 4.30 -37.39
CA LYS A 223 10.03 5.15 -38.59
C LYS A 223 11.22 4.70 -39.43
N LEU A 224 12.36 4.40 -38.80
CA LEU A 224 13.55 3.86 -39.49
C LEU A 224 13.26 2.48 -40.08
N GLY A 225 12.55 1.62 -39.36
CA GLY A 225 12.09 0.31 -39.84
C GLY A 225 11.22 0.43 -41.08
N LYS A 226 10.24 1.34 -41.08
CA LYS A 226 9.40 1.63 -42.25
C LYS A 226 10.22 2.15 -43.44
N LEU A 227 11.09 3.15 -43.23
CA LEU A 227 11.94 3.72 -44.29
C LEU A 227 12.94 2.69 -44.86
N ILE A 228 13.45 1.77 -44.04
CA ILE A 228 14.32 0.67 -44.49
C ILE A 228 13.50 -0.37 -45.29
N ALA A 229 12.28 -0.70 -44.85
CA ALA A 229 11.39 -1.60 -45.58
C ALA A 229 10.97 -1.01 -46.93
N GLU A 230 10.65 0.28 -47.00
CA GLU A 230 10.36 1.01 -48.24
C GLU A 230 11.56 1.01 -49.19
N GLN A 231 12.77 1.27 -48.70
CA GLN A 231 13.98 1.18 -49.54
C GLN A 231 14.33 -0.25 -49.96
N ALA A 232 14.12 -1.25 -49.11
CA ALA A 232 14.33 -2.65 -49.46
C ALA A 232 13.32 -3.12 -50.50
N ALA A 233 12.05 -2.71 -50.40
CA ALA A 233 11.01 -2.98 -51.38
C ALA A 233 11.32 -2.27 -52.72
N ALA A 234 11.75 -1.01 -52.69
CA ALA A 234 12.18 -0.28 -53.89
C ALA A 234 13.38 -0.95 -54.57
N ALA A 235 14.44 -1.28 -53.82
CA ALA A 235 15.62 -1.97 -54.36
C ALA A 235 15.29 -3.40 -54.87
N ALA A 236 14.36 -4.11 -54.22
CA ALA A 236 13.87 -5.40 -54.71
C ALA A 236 13.02 -5.26 -55.99
N ALA A 237 12.24 -4.19 -56.12
CA ALA A 237 11.48 -3.87 -57.33
C ALA A 237 12.42 -3.47 -58.48
N GLU A 238 13.46 -2.67 -58.21
CA GLU A 238 14.51 -2.36 -59.19
C GLU A 238 15.29 -3.61 -59.61
N LYS A 239 15.68 -4.47 -58.66
CA LYS A 239 16.35 -5.75 -58.95
C LYS A 239 15.49 -6.65 -59.82
N LYS A 240 14.20 -6.82 -59.50
CA LYS A 240 13.23 -7.53 -60.35
C LYS A 240 13.09 -6.89 -61.74
N ARG A 241 13.08 -5.55 -61.82
CA ARG A 241 13.01 -4.82 -63.10
C ARG A 241 14.29 -5.01 -63.93
N GLN A 242 15.46 -5.04 -63.31
CA GLN A 242 16.74 -5.35 -63.97
C GLN A 242 16.78 -6.82 -64.42
N GLU A 243 16.30 -7.76 -63.60
CA GLU A 243 16.18 -9.18 -63.96
C GLU A 243 15.23 -9.40 -65.14
N LEU A 244 14.07 -8.72 -65.16
CA LEU A 244 13.14 -8.73 -66.29
C LEU A 244 13.76 -8.13 -67.56
N LEU A 245 14.47 -7.00 -67.47
CA LEU A 245 15.17 -6.39 -68.61
C LEU A 245 16.35 -7.24 -69.11
N ALA A 246 17.05 -7.94 -68.21
CA ALA A 246 18.11 -8.87 -68.55
C ALA A 246 17.54 -10.12 -69.24
N ALA A 247 16.42 -10.67 -68.76
CA ALA A 247 15.71 -11.77 -69.40
C ALA A 247 15.19 -11.38 -70.79
N GLN A 248 14.62 -10.19 -70.95
CA GLN A 248 14.22 -9.65 -72.27
C GLN A 248 15.40 -9.51 -73.23
N ARG A 249 16.55 -9.00 -72.77
CA ARG A 249 17.79 -8.90 -73.57
C ARG A 249 18.36 -10.27 -73.93
N ALA A 250 18.33 -11.24 -73.02
CA ALA A 250 18.75 -12.61 -73.28
C ALA A 250 17.85 -13.30 -74.32
N ALA A 251 16.53 -13.16 -74.20
CA ALA A 251 15.57 -13.67 -75.17
C ALA A 251 15.76 -13.02 -76.56
N ALA A 252 15.98 -11.70 -76.62
CA ALA A 252 16.27 -10.99 -77.87
C ALA A 252 17.57 -11.47 -78.54
N LYS A 253 18.64 -11.71 -77.74
CA LYS A 253 19.91 -12.26 -78.24
C LYS A 253 19.74 -13.69 -78.76
N ALA A 254 19.04 -14.54 -78.03
CA ALA A 254 18.72 -15.90 -78.47
C ALA A 254 17.89 -15.93 -79.76
N ALA A 255 16.92 -15.02 -79.91
CA ALA A 255 16.13 -14.87 -81.14
C ALA A 255 16.98 -14.38 -82.34
N ALA A 256 17.94 -13.48 -82.11
CA ALA A 256 18.88 -13.04 -83.14
C ALA A 256 19.86 -14.17 -83.55
N GLU A 257 20.37 -14.94 -82.58
CA GLU A 257 21.24 -16.09 -82.85
C GLU A 257 20.48 -17.23 -83.56
N ALA A 258 19.21 -17.45 -83.22
CA ALA A 258 18.33 -18.39 -83.93
C ALA A 258 18.09 -17.96 -85.40
N LYS A 259 17.87 -16.66 -85.67
CA LYS A 259 17.80 -16.13 -87.04
C LYS A 259 19.11 -16.35 -87.80
N LEU A 260 20.26 -16.01 -87.21
CA LEU A 260 21.57 -16.19 -87.83
C LEU A 260 21.89 -17.69 -88.09
N ALA A 261 21.42 -18.59 -87.23
CA ALA A 261 21.55 -20.03 -87.40
C ALA A 261 20.64 -20.57 -88.52
N ALA A 262 19.43 -20.02 -88.68
CA ALA A 262 18.54 -20.33 -89.80
C ALA A 262 19.15 -19.86 -91.14
N GLU A 263 19.64 -18.63 -91.19
CA GLU A 263 20.29 -18.05 -92.38
C GLU A 263 21.58 -18.83 -92.76
N LYS A 264 22.36 -19.29 -91.76
CA LYS A 264 23.48 -20.21 -91.99
C LYS A 264 23.05 -21.58 -92.51
N ARG A 265 21.95 -22.16 -92.01
CA ARG A 265 21.39 -23.42 -92.52
C ARG A 265 20.93 -23.27 -93.98
N GLU A 266 20.29 -22.16 -94.31
CA GLU A 266 19.85 -21.84 -95.67
C GLU A 266 21.05 -21.68 -96.63
N ARG A 267 22.08 -20.90 -96.25
CA ARG A 267 23.32 -20.79 -97.03
C ARG A 267 24.07 -22.13 -97.17
N LEU A 268 24.06 -22.99 -96.15
CA LEU A 268 24.64 -24.34 -96.23
C LEU A 268 23.84 -25.26 -97.16
N ALA A 269 22.51 -25.19 -97.16
CA ALA A 269 21.66 -25.93 -98.10
C ALA A 269 21.90 -25.46 -99.54
N ALA A 270 21.97 -24.15 -99.78
CA ALA A 270 22.30 -23.56 -101.08
C ALA A 270 23.72 -23.97 -101.56
N ALA A 271 24.71 -23.98 -100.66
CA ALA A 271 26.06 -24.45 -100.97
C ALA A 271 26.09 -25.95 -101.33
N GLN A 272 25.35 -26.80 -100.59
CA GLN A 272 25.24 -28.23 -100.90
C GLN A 272 24.52 -28.48 -102.24
N ALA A 273 23.50 -27.68 -102.58
CA ALA A 273 22.87 -27.71 -103.91
C ALA A 273 23.86 -27.32 -105.02
N ALA A 274 24.65 -26.26 -104.83
CA ALA A 274 25.67 -25.84 -105.80
C ALA A 274 26.81 -26.88 -105.98
N VAL A 275 27.17 -27.60 -104.91
CA VAL A 275 28.13 -28.72 -105.00
C VAL A 275 27.54 -29.91 -105.76
N ARG A 276 26.27 -30.26 -105.55
CA ARG A 276 25.57 -31.30 -106.34
C ARG A 276 25.50 -30.93 -107.82
N ALA A 277 25.12 -29.70 -108.15
CA ALA A 277 25.11 -29.22 -109.53
C ALA A 277 26.50 -29.28 -110.21
N ARG A 278 27.59 -28.98 -109.48
CA ARG A 278 28.97 -29.15 -109.99
C ARG A 278 29.39 -30.61 -110.12
N ALA A 279 28.90 -31.51 -109.27
CA ALA A 279 29.14 -32.94 -109.40
C ALA A 279 28.41 -33.52 -110.62
N GLU A 280 27.15 -33.14 -110.84
CA GLU A 280 26.36 -33.55 -112.02
C GLU A 280 26.95 -33.00 -113.33
N ALA A 281 27.49 -31.78 -113.33
CA ALA A 281 28.22 -31.22 -114.48
C ALA A 281 29.49 -32.02 -114.81
N LYS A 282 30.30 -32.41 -113.80
CA LYS A 282 31.46 -33.28 -114.02
C LYS A 282 31.06 -34.69 -114.48
N ALA A 283 30.01 -35.26 -113.89
CA ALA A 283 29.48 -36.57 -114.27
C ALA A 283 28.95 -36.62 -115.72
N ARG A 284 28.62 -35.48 -116.35
CA ARG A 284 28.33 -35.41 -117.79
C ARG A 284 29.61 -35.44 -118.63
N ALA A 285 30.64 -34.69 -118.26
CA ALA A 285 31.93 -34.68 -118.98
C ALA A 285 32.68 -36.03 -118.91
N GLU A 286 32.50 -36.79 -117.83
CA GLU A 286 33.13 -38.10 -117.68
C GLU A 286 32.40 -39.22 -118.45
N ARG A 287 31.10 -39.05 -118.73
CA ARG A 287 30.27 -40.00 -119.51
C ARG A 287 30.62 -40.08 -120.99
N GLU A 288 31.19 -39.03 -121.58
CA GLU A 288 31.68 -39.08 -122.97
C GLU A 288 32.98 -39.89 -123.10
N ARG A 289 33.70 -40.11 -121.98
CA ARG A 289 35.01 -40.77 -121.97
C ARG A 289 34.93 -42.28 -121.73
N ILE A 290 33.85 -42.77 -121.13
CA ILE A 290 33.60 -44.19 -120.82
C ILE A 290 32.50 -44.75 -121.74
N ALA A 291 32.60 -44.43 -123.03
CA ALA A 291 31.75 -44.93 -124.11
C ALA A 291 32.56 -45.69 -125.19
N ARG A 292 33.80 -46.09 -124.88
CA ARG A 292 34.73 -46.77 -125.80
C ARG A 292 35.52 -47.94 -125.21
N GLU A 293 35.35 -48.27 -123.94
CA GLU A 293 35.74 -49.58 -123.41
C GLU A 293 34.47 -50.38 -123.10
N GLN A 294 34.50 -51.62 -123.58
CA GLN A 294 33.36 -52.53 -123.68
C GLN A 294 33.02 -53.08 -122.27
N GLN A 295 31.76 -53.37 -121.93
CA GLN A 295 31.03 -54.52 -122.46
C GLN A 295 31.90 -55.77 -122.58
N ASP A 296 32.33 -56.36 -121.45
CA ASP A 296 31.85 -57.70 -121.09
C ASP A 296 32.52 -58.26 -119.82
N GLN A 297 31.73 -58.35 -118.74
CA GLN A 297 31.51 -59.65 -118.09
C GLN A 297 30.19 -59.63 -117.30
N SER A 298 29.50 -60.77 -117.30
CA SER A 298 28.17 -60.91 -116.70
C SER A 298 28.15 -62.03 -115.65
N GLY A 299 27.42 -61.83 -114.55
CA GLY A 299 27.37 -62.77 -113.43
C GLY A 299 26.11 -62.58 -112.57
N ARG A 300 25.32 -63.66 -112.45
CA ARG A 300 24.13 -63.79 -111.58
C ARG A 300 24.61 -63.84 -110.09
N ILE A 301 23.80 -63.78 -109.02
CA ILE A 301 22.46 -64.35 -108.74
C ILE A 301 21.69 -63.46 -107.70
N LYS A 302 20.36 -63.66 -107.62
CA LYS A 302 19.38 -63.19 -106.59
C LYS A 302 19.59 -63.86 -105.18
N PRO A 303 18.76 -63.67 -104.12
CA PRO A 303 17.64 -62.73 -103.82
C PRO A 303 17.68 -62.10 -102.37
N GLN A 304 16.53 -61.59 -101.89
CA GLN A 304 16.03 -61.51 -100.49
C GLN A 304 16.16 -60.23 -99.63
N THR A 305 15.01 -59.81 -99.11
CA THR A 305 14.70 -59.03 -97.88
C THR A 305 14.85 -59.90 -96.61
N PRO A 306 15.10 -59.36 -95.40
CA PRO A 306 13.98 -58.92 -94.52
C PRO A 306 14.32 -57.83 -93.45
N ALA A 307 13.36 -57.55 -92.56
CA ALA A 307 13.52 -56.97 -91.21
C ALA A 307 13.51 -58.13 -90.15
N PRO A 308 13.15 -58.01 -88.83
CA PRO A 308 13.04 -56.86 -87.90
C PRO A 308 13.60 -57.10 -86.44
N ALA A 309 13.64 -56.04 -85.60
CA ALA A 309 13.46 -56.07 -84.11
C ALA A 309 14.43 -56.95 -83.24
N PRO A 310 14.15 -57.36 -81.97
CA PRO A 310 13.76 -56.59 -80.74
C PRO A 310 14.56 -56.91 -79.42
N ALA A 311 14.60 -55.95 -78.46
CA ALA A 311 14.56 -56.08 -76.96
C ALA A 311 15.52 -57.09 -76.21
N PRO A 312 15.46 -57.33 -74.86
CA PRO A 312 14.81 -56.65 -73.71
C PRO A 312 15.75 -56.39 -72.45
N THR A 313 15.13 -56.19 -71.27
CA THR A 313 15.55 -55.95 -69.84
C THR A 313 16.35 -57.09 -69.13
N PRO A 314 16.81 -57.07 -67.82
CA PRO A 314 16.30 -56.35 -66.61
C PRO A 314 17.28 -55.96 -65.43
N VAL A 315 16.68 -55.69 -64.25
CA VAL A 315 17.16 -55.33 -62.85
C VAL A 315 17.91 -56.47 -62.09
N PRO A 316 18.46 -56.38 -60.81
CA PRO A 316 17.98 -55.70 -59.57
C PRO A 316 19.07 -55.10 -58.59
N ALA A 317 18.87 -55.09 -57.25
CA ALA A 317 19.57 -54.22 -56.25
C ALA A 317 20.30 -54.87 -54.99
N PRO A 318 19.95 -54.65 -53.68
CA PRO A 318 20.89 -54.19 -52.63
C PRO A 318 21.11 -55.11 -51.38
N PRO A 319 22.01 -54.75 -50.42
CA PRO A 319 21.61 -54.44 -49.00
C PRO A 319 22.54 -53.37 -48.31
N VAL A 320 22.35 -52.74 -47.12
CA VAL A 320 21.37 -52.71 -45.98
C VAL A 320 21.72 -53.48 -44.66
N LYS A 321 22.08 -52.75 -43.58
CA LYS A 321 21.90 -52.99 -42.10
C LYS A 321 22.46 -51.78 -41.28
N LEU A 322 21.88 -51.18 -40.20
CA LEU A 322 21.15 -51.63 -38.97
C LEU A 322 22.13 -52.13 -37.86
N ASP A 323 21.98 -51.93 -36.53
CA ASP A 323 20.92 -51.41 -35.60
C ASP A 323 21.53 -51.22 -34.16
N PRO A 324 20.84 -50.96 -32.99
CA PRO A 324 19.67 -50.11 -32.60
C PRO A 324 19.78 -49.41 -31.17
N ILE A 325 18.65 -48.91 -30.58
CA ILE A 325 18.29 -48.68 -29.13
C ILE A 325 19.04 -47.64 -28.23
N ASP A 326 18.30 -46.69 -27.63
CA ASP A 326 18.07 -46.61 -26.14
C ASP A 326 16.90 -45.64 -25.78
N ALA A 327 16.28 -45.80 -24.59
CA ALA A 327 15.24 -44.93 -24.03
C ALA A 327 15.04 -45.15 -22.52
N ASP A 328 15.20 -44.10 -21.69
CA ASP A 328 14.66 -44.11 -20.31
C ASP A 328 14.45 -42.70 -19.71
N GLU A 329 13.53 -42.59 -18.74
CA GLU A 329 13.22 -41.38 -17.96
C GLU A 329 13.26 -41.68 -16.46
N PRO A 330 14.25 -41.15 -15.71
CA PRO A 330 14.22 -41.19 -14.24
C PRO A 330 14.20 -39.79 -13.59
N PRO A 331 13.37 -39.56 -12.56
CA PRO A 331 13.30 -38.29 -11.84
C PRO A 331 14.49 -38.12 -10.88
N GLN A 332 15.00 -36.88 -10.74
CA GLN A 332 15.96 -36.55 -9.68
C GLN A 332 15.23 -36.14 -8.40
N ILE A 333 15.39 -36.98 -7.37
CA ILE A 333 14.82 -36.78 -6.04
C ILE A 333 15.51 -35.59 -5.34
N ALA A 334 14.73 -34.74 -4.69
CA ALA A 334 15.27 -33.62 -3.91
C ALA A 334 16.14 -34.14 -2.75
N LYS A 335 17.42 -33.76 -2.74
CA LYS A 335 18.33 -34.05 -1.62
C LYS A 335 17.97 -33.16 -0.43
N VAL A 336 17.11 -33.67 0.45
CA VAL A 336 16.83 -33.07 1.75
C VAL A 336 18.12 -33.03 2.56
N GLU A 337 18.62 -31.84 2.85
CA GLU A 337 19.65 -31.67 3.89
C GLU A 337 19.03 -32.02 5.26
N PRO A 338 19.76 -32.72 6.14
CA PRO A 338 19.23 -33.09 7.45
C PRO A 338 18.95 -31.81 8.25
N LYS A 339 17.66 -31.61 8.58
CA LYS A 339 17.24 -30.62 9.58
C LYS A 339 18.08 -30.83 10.85
N PRO A 340 18.81 -29.81 11.35
CA PRO A 340 19.57 -29.95 12.57
C PRO A 340 18.60 -30.29 13.72
N GLU A 341 18.98 -31.25 14.55
CA GLU A 341 18.22 -31.57 15.77
C GLU A 341 18.14 -30.31 16.64
N PRO A 342 16.97 -30.00 17.23
CA PRO A 342 16.85 -28.84 18.10
C PRO A 342 17.73 -29.04 19.34
N LYS A 343 18.66 -28.11 19.58
CA LYS A 343 19.18 -27.91 20.94
C LYS A 343 17.99 -27.71 21.88
N PRO A 344 18.02 -28.27 23.09
CA PRO A 344 16.87 -28.22 24.00
C PRO A 344 16.51 -26.76 24.30
N GLU A 345 15.27 -26.39 23.98
CA GLU A 345 14.71 -25.10 24.37
C GLU A 345 14.67 -25.01 25.90
N PRO A 346 14.99 -23.85 26.51
CA PRO A 346 14.76 -23.65 27.93
C PRO A 346 13.26 -23.76 28.22
N LYS A 347 12.91 -24.26 29.41
CA LYS A 347 11.51 -24.41 29.85
C LYS A 347 10.75 -23.09 29.63
N PRO A 348 9.52 -23.11 29.09
CA PRO A 348 8.72 -21.90 28.98
C PRO A 348 8.43 -21.33 30.37
N GLU A 349 8.80 -20.08 30.58
CA GLU A 349 8.23 -19.29 31.68
C GLU A 349 6.71 -19.16 31.49
N PRO A 350 5.94 -19.04 32.59
CA PRO A 350 4.48 -18.93 32.49
C PRO A 350 4.11 -17.63 31.75
N ALA A 351 3.51 -17.78 30.57
CA ALA A 351 3.03 -16.65 29.78
C ALA A 351 2.07 -15.77 30.62
N PRO A 352 2.13 -14.43 30.47
CA PRO A 352 1.28 -13.52 31.25
C PRO A 352 -0.20 -13.89 31.07
N ALA A 353 -0.92 -13.95 32.19
CA ALA A 353 -2.30 -14.43 32.21
C ALA A 353 -3.18 -13.59 31.27
N ARG A 354 -3.90 -14.28 30.37
CA ARG A 354 -4.88 -13.62 29.49
C ARG A 354 -5.91 -12.90 30.39
N PRO A 355 -6.19 -11.60 30.18
CA PRO A 355 -7.18 -10.90 30.99
C PRO A 355 -8.53 -11.59 30.83
N VAL A 356 -9.17 -11.91 31.96
CA VAL A 356 -10.45 -12.63 31.95
C VAL A 356 -11.51 -11.71 31.37
N LEU A 357 -11.97 -12.04 30.17
CA LEU A 357 -12.94 -11.23 29.42
C LEU A 357 -14.31 -11.28 30.13
N GLY A 358 -14.58 -10.25 30.93
CA GLY A 358 -15.95 -9.95 31.38
C GLY A 358 -16.86 -9.73 30.16
N PRO A 359 -18.19 -9.97 30.30
CA PRO A 359 -19.11 -10.04 29.17
C PRO A 359 -19.01 -8.82 28.24
N ALA A 360 -19.19 -9.07 26.95
CA ALA A 360 -19.39 -8.05 25.93
C ALA A 360 -20.82 -7.48 26.03
N ALA A 361 -21.18 -6.57 25.12
CA ALA A 361 -22.57 -6.13 24.97
C ALA A 361 -23.48 -7.35 24.66
N PRO A 362 -24.74 -7.37 25.15
CA PRO A 362 -25.60 -8.55 25.07
C PRO A 362 -25.79 -9.03 23.62
N ASP A 363 -25.65 -10.34 23.42
CA ASP A 363 -25.57 -10.94 22.08
C ASP A 363 -26.77 -10.59 21.21
N GLY A 364 -26.47 -10.24 19.94
CA GLY A 364 -27.46 -9.80 18.96
C GLY A 364 -27.80 -8.31 18.99
N ALA A 365 -27.49 -7.56 20.06
CA ALA A 365 -27.84 -6.14 20.17
C ALA A 365 -27.20 -5.24 19.10
N PHE A 366 -26.07 -5.62 18.51
CA PHE A 366 -25.47 -4.89 17.37
C PHE A 366 -26.23 -5.13 16.06
N ALA A 367 -26.77 -6.32 15.83
CA ALA A 367 -27.36 -6.72 14.54
C ALA A 367 -28.66 -5.94 14.20
N SER A 368 -29.39 -5.49 15.22
CA SER A 368 -30.59 -4.65 15.06
C SER A 368 -30.27 -3.20 14.66
N LEU A 369 -29.02 -2.74 14.83
CA LEU A 369 -28.58 -1.38 14.49
C LEU A 369 -28.25 -1.19 13.00
N LYS A 370 -28.47 -2.21 12.16
CA LYS A 370 -28.20 -2.14 10.72
C LYS A 370 -28.98 -1.02 10.04
N GLY A 371 -28.26 -0.04 9.48
CA GLY A 371 -28.80 1.15 8.85
C GLY A 371 -29.11 2.29 9.83
N GLN A 372 -28.79 2.11 11.12
CA GLN A 372 -29.05 3.07 12.20
C GLN A 372 -27.77 3.59 12.86
N LEU A 373 -26.61 2.96 12.62
CA LEU A 373 -25.32 3.42 13.14
C LEU A 373 -25.00 4.84 12.65
N ARG A 374 -24.45 5.68 13.54
CA ARG A 374 -23.96 7.02 13.20
C ARG A 374 -22.59 6.94 12.54
N ALA A 375 -22.26 7.92 11.70
CA ALA A 375 -20.89 8.09 11.21
C ALA A 375 -19.90 8.19 12.39
N PRO A 376 -18.77 7.44 12.38
CA PRO A 376 -17.78 7.50 13.46
C PRO A 376 -17.03 8.82 13.52
N VAL A 377 -16.92 9.55 12.40
CA VAL A 377 -16.35 10.89 12.33
C VAL A 377 -17.03 11.68 11.21
N SER A 378 -17.19 12.98 11.39
CA SER A 378 -17.65 13.91 10.34
C SER A 378 -16.58 14.03 9.25
N GLY A 379 -16.93 13.81 7.98
CA GLY A 379 -15.97 13.86 6.88
C GLY A 379 -16.58 13.51 5.53
N ARG A 380 -15.73 13.24 4.53
CA ARG A 380 -16.17 12.78 3.20
C ARG A 380 -15.53 11.44 2.85
N ILE A 381 -16.33 10.49 2.36
CA ILE A 381 -15.84 9.18 1.91
C ILE A 381 -14.94 9.38 0.68
N ALA A 382 -13.65 9.08 0.83
CA ALA A 382 -12.63 9.15 -0.22
C ALA A 382 -12.31 7.78 -0.83
N ALA A 383 -12.47 6.68 -0.08
CA ALA A 383 -12.44 5.31 -0.59
C ALA A 383 -13.62 4.48 -0.07
N LYS A 384 -14.11 3.55 -0.88
CA LYS A 384 -15.29 2.70 -0.57
C LYS A 384 -14.88 1.23 -0.48
N PHE A 385 -15.67 0.45 0.26
CA PHE A 385 -15.50 -1.00 0.32
C PHE A 385 -15.47 -1.61 -1.10
N GLY A 386 -14.55 -2.53 -1.33
CA GLY A 386 -14.39 -3.24 -2.61
C GLY A 386 -13.73 -2.46 -3.75
N SER A 387 -13.46 -1.16 -3.64
CA SER A 387 -12.71 -0.44 -4.69
C SER A 387 -11.23 -0.86 -4.71
N LYS A 388 -10.53 -0.69 -5.85
CA LYS A 388 -9.07 -0.94 -5.92
C LYS A 388 -8.27 0.08 -5.09
N ARG A 389 -7.15 -0.34 -4.50
CA ARG A 389 -6.17 0.51 -3.82
C ARG A 389 -4.91 0.63 -4.68
N GLY A 390 -5.03 1.29 -5.83
CA GLY A 390 -4.00 1.27 -6.88
C GLY A 390 -3.80 -0.14 -7.44
N ASP A 391 -2.55 -0.59 -7.51
CA ASP A 391 -2.18 -1.96 -7.87
C ASP A 391 -2.29 -2.96 -6.69
N GLY A 392 -2.59 -2.47 -5.49
CA GLY A 392 -2.77 -3.28 -4.28
C GLY A 392 -4.16 -3.92 -4.13
N PRO A 393 -4.38 -4.66 -3.02
CA PRO A 393 -5.67 -5.30 -2.71
C PRO A 393 -6.84 -4.32 -2.66
N THR A 394 -8.07 -4.83 -2.84
CA THR A 394 -9.28 -4.02 -2.67
C THR A 394 -9.46 -3.55 -1.23
N TRP A 395 -10.07 -2.37 -1.07
CA TRP A 395 -10.37 -1.80 0.25
C TRP A 395 -11.35 -2.70 1.02
N LYS A 396 -10.97 -3.12 2.23
CA LYS A 396 -11.80 -3.93 3.14
C LYS A 396 -12.71 -3.09 4.05
N GLY A 397 -12.67 -1.78 3.91
CA GLY A 397 -13.47 -0.82 4.65
C GLY A 397 -13.70 0.45 3.83
N VAL A 398 -14.07 1.54 4.49
CA VAL A 398 -14.16 2.88 3.91
C VAL A 398 -13.03 3.76 4.45
N PHE A 399 -12.60 4.76 3.67
CA PHE A 399 -11.70 5.81 4.14
C PHE A 399 -12.45 7.14 4.15
N ILE A 400 -12.53 7.78 5.32
CA ILE A 400 -13.31 8.99 5.58
C ILE A 400 -12.33 10.14 5.80
N ARG A 401 -12.13 10.98 4.78
CA ARG A 401 -11.24 12.13 4.84
C ARG A 401 -11.83 13.20 5.77
N THR A 402 -11.04 13.63 6.75
CA THR A 402 -11.41 14.64 7.74
C THR A 402 -10.17 15.41 8.24
N GLY A 403 -10.31 16.30 9.22
CA GLY A 403 -9.17 17.03 9.80
C GLY A 403 -8.34 16.16 10.75
N GLU A 404 -7.02 16.39 10.81
CA GLU A 404 -6.18 15.92 11.93
C GLU A 404 -6.76 16.42 13.28
N GLY A 405 -6.72 15.58 14.31
CA GLY A 405 -7.32 15.85 15.62
C GLY A 405 -8.84 15.63 15.72
N SER A 406 -9.57 15.40 14.62
CA SER A 406 -11.05 15.26 14.67
C SER A 406 -11.49 14.05 15.49
N GLU A 407 -12.41 14.21 16.45
CA GLU A 407 -12.81 13.12 17.34
C GLU A 407 -13.50 11.96 16.59
N VAL A 408 -12.97 10.75 16.80
CA VAL A 408 -13.50 9.48 16.30
C VAL A 408 -14.28 8.80 17.40
N HIS A 409 -15.53 8.45 17.10
CA HIS A 409 -16.51 7.95 18.05
C HIS A 409 -16.86 6.48 17.78
N ALA A 410 -17.12 5.72 18.85
CA ALA A 410 -17.58 4.34 18.73
C ALA A 410 -18.99 4.30 18.11
N VAL A 411 -19.18 3.55 17.01
CA VAL A 411 -20.48 3.49 16.30
C VAL A 411 -21.59 2.81 17.12
N ALA A 412 -21.20 1.95 18.06
CA ALA A 412 -22.09 1.21 18.96
C ALA A 412 -21.40 0.91 20.29
N THR A 413 -22.17 0.52 21.31
CA THR A 413 -21.65 0.06 22.60
C THR A 413 -20.83 -1.22 22.45
N GLY A 414 -19.73 -1.37 23.20
CA GLY A 414 -18.84 -2.53 23.12
C GLY A 414 -17.66 -2.46 24.10
N ARG A 415 -16.67 -3.34 23.90
CA ARG A 415 -15.41 -3.38 24.65
C ARG A 415 -14.21 -3.23 23.70
N VAL A 416 -13.21 -2.44 24.08
CA VAL A 416 -11.96 -2.31 23.33
C VAL A 416 -11.14 -3.58 23.49
N VAL A 417 -10.85 -4.27 22.38
CA VAL A 417 -10.09 -5.54 22.36
C VAL A 417 -8.68 -5.38 21.77
N PHE A 418 -8.41 -4.27 21.07
CA PHE A 418 -7.07 -3.89 20.61
C PHE A 418 -6.99 -2.36 20.58
N ALA A 419 -5.87 -1.78 21.01
CA ALA A 419 -5.61 -0.35 20.99
C ALA A 419 -4.09 -0.11 20.98
N ASN A 420 -3.45 -0.26 19.82
CA ASN A 420 -2.03 0.04 19.62
C ASN A 420 -1.72 0.36 18.14
N TRP A 421 -0.49 0.72 17.80
CA TRP A 421 -0.02 0.83 16.42
C TRP A 421 0.01 -0.52 15.69
N MET A 422 -0.27 -0.53 14.39
CA MET A 422 -0.18 -1.71 13.52
C MET A 422 0.24 -1.32 12.09
N ARG A 423 1.25 -2.02 11.53
CA ARG A 423 1.77 -1.77 10.18
C ARG A 423 0.65 -1.78 9.12
N GLY A 424 0.60 -0.72 8.32
CA GLY A 424 -0.43 -0.51 7.28
C GLY A 424 -1.78 0.03 7.77
N PHE A 425 -2.01 0.11 9.09
CA PHE A 425 -3.21 0.69 9.72
C PHE A 425 -2.90 1.86 10.68
N GLY A 426 -1.63 2.11 11.01
CA GLY A 426 -1.22 3.15 11.95
C GLY A 426 -1.72 2.86 13.37
N ASN A 427 -2.00 3.91 14.15
CA ASN A 427 -2.66 3.78 15.44
C ASN A 427 -4.07 3.22 15.24
N LEU A 428 -4.30 2.00 15.74
CA LEU A 428 -5.48 1.19 15.46
C LEU A 428 -6.21 0.84 16.76
N ILE A 429 -7.51 1.09 16.79
CA ILE A 429 -8.40 0.63 17.86
C ILE A 429 -9.50 -0.28 17.29
N ILE A 430 -9.81 -1.36 18.02
CA ILE A 430 -10.82 -2.36 17.66
C ILE A 430 -11.79 -2.51 18.83
N VAL A 431 -13.08 -2.38 18.54
CA VAL A 431 -14.17 -2.56 19.50
C VAL A 431 -14.97 -3.81 19.15
N ASP A 432 -15.11 -4.71 20.10
CA ASP A 432 -16.01 -5.88 20.05
C ASP A 432 -17.40 -5.47 20.58
N HIS A 433 -18.44 -5.76 19.80
CA HIS A 433 -19.83 -5.42 20.10
C HIS A 433 -20.67 -6.64 20.54
N GLY A 434 -20.05 -7.79 20.80
CA GLY A 434 -20.75 -9.05 21.02
C GLY A 434 -21.30 -9.64 19.72
N GLY A 435 -21.87 -10.84 19.79
CA GLY A 435 -22.43 -11.53 18.61
C GLY A 435 -21.45 -11.73 17.44
N GLN A 436 -20.15 -11.77 17.71
CA GLN A 436 -19.06 -11.84 16.71
C GLN A 436 -18.96 -10.62 15.76
N TYR A 437 -19.51 -9.46 16.15
CA TYR A 437 -19.36 -8.18 15.44
C TYR A 437 -18.23 -7.33 16.02
N MET A 438 -17.36 -6.82 15.15
CA MET A 438 -16.28 -5.91 15.53
C MET A 438 -16.25 -4.68 14.62
N SER A 439 -15.94 -3.52 15.18
CA SER A 439 -15.61 -2.31 14.43
C SER A 439 -14.13 -1.94 14.61
N ILE A 440 -13.51 -1.48 13.53
CA ILE A 440 -12.08 -1.22 13.40
C ILE A 440 -11.89 0.23 12.94
N TYR A 441 -11.05 0.97 13.66
CA TYR A 441 -10.77 2.39 13.46
C TYR A 441 -9.25 2.56 13.34
N GLY A 442 -8.74 2.89 12.16
CA GLY A 442 -7.31 3.04 11.87
C GLY A 442 -6.94 4.41 11.29
N ASN A 443 -5.65 4.63 11.10
CA ASN A 443 -5.01 5.90 10.71
C ASN A 443 -5.16 7.02 11.76
N ASN A 444 -5.55 6.70 13.00
CA ASN A 444 -5.80 7.68 14.05
C ASN A 444 -4.54 8.50 14.40
N GLU A 445 -4.67 9.75 14.84
CA GLU A 445 -3.53 10.48 15.42
C GLU A 445 -3.24 9.95 16.84
N SER A 446 -4.24 9.94 17.72
CA SER A 446 -4.13 9.35 19.06
C SER A 446 -5.26 8.37 19.37
N LEU A 447 -4.98 7.41 20.24
CA LEU A 447 -5.97 6.51 20.82
C LEU A 447 -6.36 7.03 22.20
N LEU A 448 -7.67 7.21 22.45
CA LEU A 448 -8.19 7.79 23.70
C LEU A 448 -8.57 6.71 24.72
N LYS A 449 -8.89 5.49 24.25
CA LYS A 449 -9.20 4.32 25.10
C LYS A 449 -8.06 3.31 25.13
N ARG A 450 -8.08 2.40 26.10
CA ARG A 450 -7.09 1.34 26.36
C ARG A 450 -7.76 -0.04 26.17
N VAL A 451 -6.97 -1.10 26.04
CA VAL A 451 -7.50 -2.48 25.91
C VAL A 451 -8.20 -2.88 27.20
N GLY A 452 -9.43 -3.39 27.09
CA GLY A 452 -10.30 -3.74 28.21
C GLY A 452 -11.41 -2.71 28.48
N ASP A 453 -11.22 -1.45 28.06
CA ASP A 453 -12.19 -0.36 28.27
C ASP A 453 -13.57 -0.71 27.69
N SER A 454 -14.61 -0.31 28.40
CA SER A 454 -15.99 -0.38 27.90
C SER A 454 -16.40 0.97 27.32
N VAL A 455 -16.99 0.96 26.13
CA VAL A 455 -17.37 2.16 25.36
C VAL A 455 -18.85 2.09 24.98
N LYS A 456 -19.53 3.23 24.95
CA LYS A 456 -20.91 3.39 24.52
C LYS A 456 -20.97 3.92 23.08
N ALA A 457 -22.12 3.73 22.43
CA ALA A 457 -22.40 4.37 21.14
C ALA A 457 -22.28 5.90 21.26
N GLY A 458 -21.33 6.50 20.54
CA GLY A 458 -21.04 7.94 20.59
C GLY A 458 -19.97 8.37 21.60
N ASP A 459 -19.32 7.45 22.33
CA ASP A 459 -18.12 7.81 23.13
C ASP A 459 -16.94 8.10 22.18
N ALA A 460 -16.15 9.14 22.49
CA ALA A 460 -14.87 9.40 21.81
C ALA A 460 -13.84 8.31 22.17
N ILE A 461 -13.24 7.69 21.15
CA ILE A 461 -12.32 6.54 21.28
C ILE A 461 -10.93 6.78 20.69
N ALA A 462 -10.81 7.70 19.73
CA ALA A 462 -9.57 8.10 19.09
C ALA A 462 -9.72 9.51 18.49
N SER A 463 -8.64 10.07 17.94
CA SER A 463 -8.68 11.23 17.05
C SER A 463 -8.22 10.83 15.64
N ALA A 464 -8.80 11.42 14.59
CA ALA A 464 -8.43 11.13 13.21
C ALA A 464 -7.08 11.77 12.86
N GLY A 465 -6.29 11.10 12.01
CA GLY A 465 -4.97 11.58 11.61
C GLY A 465 -4.52 10.92 10.31
N ASN A 466 -3.21 10.84 10.11
CA ASN A 466 -2.59 10.17 8.97
C ASN A 466 -1.53 9.13 9.37
N SER A 467 -1.68 8.49 10.55
CA SER A 467 -0.73 7.46 11.01
C SER A 467 -0.70 6.25 10.07
N GLY A 468 0.36 5.43 10.18
CA GLY A 468 0.65 4.37 9.22
C GLY A 468 1.16 4.89 7.87
N GLY A 469 1.74 6.10 7.85
CA GLY A 469 2.38 6.68 6.66
C GLY A 469 1.43 7.15 5.54
N ASN A 470 0.19 7.51 5.87
CA ASN A 470 -0.81 7.99 4.90
C ASN A 470 -0.55 9.46 4.50
N GLU A 471 -0.82 9.81 3.24
CA GLU A 471 -0.59 11.17 2.71
C GLU A 471 -1.71 12.17 3.07
N GLU A 472 -2.92 11.67 3.37
CA GLU A 472 -4.07 12.48 3.76
C GLU A 472 -4.53 12.12 5.18
N SER A 473 -5.04 13.11 5.92
CA SER A 473 -5.73 12.85 7.18
C SER A 473 -7.13 12.27 6.95
N GLY A 474 -7.47 11.24 7.72
CA GLY A 474 -8.76 10.58 7.65
C GLY A 474 -8.82 9.30 8.47
N LEU A 475 -10.04 8.85 8.75
CA LEU A 475 -10.30 7.60 9.45
C LEU A 475 -10.39 6.43 8.45
N TYR A 476 -9.60 5.38 8.66
CA TYR A 476 -9.92 4.07 8.09
C TYR A 476 -10.97 3.39 8.97
N PHE A 477 -12.11 3.00 8.38
CA PHE A 477 -13.20 2.36 9.12
C PHE A 477 -13.65 1.05 8.45
N GLU A 478 -13.63 -0.03 9.21
CA GLU A 478 -14.00 -1.38 8.75
C GLU A 478 -14.93 -2.04 9.78
N LEU A 479 -15.97 -2.73 9.28
CA LEU A 479 -16.82 -3.60 10.08
C LEU A 479 -16.54 -5.07 9.75
N ARG A 480 -16.45 -5.91 10.78
CA ARG A 480 -16.28 -7.36 10.66
C ARG A 480 -17.41 -8.12 11.32
N TYR A 481 -17.79 -9.23 10.71
CA TYR A 481 -18.63 -10.28 11.29
C TYR A 481 -17.93 -11.62 11.07
N GLN A 482 -17.80 -12.44 12.10
CA GLN A 482 -17.09 -13.73 12.03
C GLN A 482 -15.66 -13.61 11.44
N GLY A 483 -14.97 -12.52 11.81
CA GLY A 483 -13.63 -12.20 11.31
C GLY A 483 -13.55 -11.75 9.84
N ARG A 484 -14.66 -11.75 9.10
CA ARG A 484 -14.74 -11.31 7.70
C ARG A 484 -15.22 -9.87 7.60
N ALA A 485 -14.56 -9.06 6.78
CA ALA A 485 -14.96 -7.69 6.48
C ALA A 485 -16.25 -7.64 5.64
N PHE A 486 -17.12 -6.67 5.91
CA PHE A 486 -18.31 -6.39 5.12
C PHE A 486 -18.51 -4.89 4.89
N ASP A 487 -19.31 -4.52 3.88
CA ASP A 487 -19.52 -3.12 3.50
C ASP A 487 -20.23 -2.31 4.61
N PRO A 488 -19.57 -1.29 5.20
CA PRO A 488 -20.18 -0.46 6.24
C PRO A 488 -21.29 0.46 5.72
N VAL A 489 -21.38 0.74 4.41
CA VAL A 489 -22.38 1.66 3.84
C VAL A 489 -23.81 1.13 4.00
N GLY A 490 -23.99 -0.19 4.08
CA GLY A 490 -25.29 -0.82 4.42
C GLY A 490 -25.66 -0.78 5.90
N TRP A 491 -24.83 -0.16 6.76
CA TRP A 491 -24.98 -0.15 8.22
C TRP A 491 -24.90 1.26 8.83
N VAL A 492 -23.99 2.09 8.33
CA VAL A 492 -23.66 3.42 8.85
C VAL A 492 -24.28 4.51 7.99
N ARG A 493 -24.88 5.51 8.66
CA ARG A 493 -25.40 6.74 8.07
C ARG A 493 -24.27 7.77 8.00
N PHE A 494 -23.60 7.80 6.86
CA PHE A 494 -22.57 8.78 6.47
C PHE A 494 -23.19 10.09 5.94
#